data_AF-A0A0H1B518-F1
#
_entry.id   AF-A0A0H1B518-F1
#
_cell.length_a   1.000
_cell.length_b   1.000
_cell.length_c   1.000
_cell.angle_alpha   90.00
_cell.angle_beta   90.00
_cell.angle_gamma   90.00
#
_symmetry.space_group_name_H-M   'P 1'
#
loop_
_entity.id
_entity.type
_entity.pdbx_description
1 polymer ?
#
loop_
_entity_poly.entity_id
_entity_poly.type
_entity_poly.pdbx_seq_one_letter_code
_entity_poly.pdbx_strand_id
1 'polypeptide(L)'
;MHLRRNTIFITRLPKGSANEVAQAIYAPDPSPSKSKLVPFIKRLSFKHSTDIRHNFAVFDHSRTNFVNMSQPPQAPPGSYDPAQAIALTSASKANTKMPHLIETMDYMIQLLQANSVSFALMGGLAMAVLGSNRNTHDVDLAVGCNMEKLKQIATANHHRIRRPAGPMSGVYRLFVKVGREGDPICPVLWTQVDLILQGSLGAPDDPQSVSQTISFTVGSVQKHYPVLNLSYMMASKLAAHSGRGETADMNDILFLIQKYAQQLYEVRVQLNQRHRQAFINALIQKTSNSGIIKKAKFTLGVV
;
A
#
# COMPACT_ATOMS: atom_id res chain seq x y z
N MET A 1 27.13 21.94 42.74
CA MET A 1 26.83 23.38 42.63
C MET A 1 27.80 23.98 41.62
N HIS A 2 27.51 23.90 40.32
CA HIS A 2 28.27 24.56 39.24
C HIS A 2 27.29 25.06 38.19
N LEU A 3 27.46 26.32 37.83
CA LEU A 3 26.54 27.18 37.11
C LEU A 3 26.52 26.90 35.60
N ARG A 4 25.32 27.11 35.04
CA ARG A 4 24.94 27.03 33.63
C ARG A 4 25.73 28.00 32.74
N ARG A 5 25.94 27.63 31.48
CA ARG A 5 25.85 28.56 30.34
C ARG A 5 25.12 27.89 29.17
N ASN A 6 23.87 28.30 28.98
CA ASN A 6 23.10 28.04 27.76
C ASN A 6 23.61 28.96 26.67
N THR A 7 24.05 28.38 25.54
CA THR A 7 24.36 29.15 24.33
C THR A 7 23.22 28.92 23.34
N ILE A 8 22.51 29.99 23.00
CA ILE A 8 21.43 30.02 22.01
C ILE A 8 22.06 30.44 20.68
N PHE A 9 21.97 29.58 19.66
CA PHE A 9 22.29 29.95 18.28
C PHE A 9 21.01 30.43 17.59
N ILE A 10 20.99 31.70 17.19
CA ILE A 10 19.97 32.28 16.30
C ILE A 10 20.56 32.26 14.89
N THR A 11 20.14 31.30 14.06
CA THR A 11 20.41 31.31 12.62
C THR A 11 19.25 32.00 11.89
N ARG A 12 19.58 33.08 11.16
CA ARG A 12 18.66 33.77 10.25
C ARG A 12 18.33 32.87 9.06
N LEU A 13 17.05 32.69 8.77
CA LEU A 13 16.55 32.07 7.54
C LEU A 13 16.49 33.10 6.39
N PRO A 14 16.84 32.73 5.14
CA PRO A 14 16.55 33.55 3.97
C PRO A 14 15.07 33.49 3.59
N LYS A 15 14.58 34.62 3.09
CA LYS A 15 13.22 34.83 2.58
C LYS A 15 13.03 34.14 1.22
N GLY A 16 11.88 33.48 1.06
CA GLY A 16 11.14 33.38 -0.20
C GLY A 16 11.26 32.06 -0.97
N SER A 17 10.18 31.27 -1.01
CA SER A 17 9.29 31.19 -2.18
C SER A 17 8.12 30.25 -1.88
N ALA A 18 6.93 30.69 -2.24
CA ALA A 18 5.64 30.09 -1.93
C ALA A 18 5.36 28.79 -2.70
N ASN A 19 4.75 27.82 -2.02
CA ASN A 19 3.72 26.90 -2.53
C ASN A 19 3.24 26.00 -1.39
N GLU A 20 2.40 26.56 -0.51
CA GLU A 20 1.57 25.77 0.40
C GLU A 20 0.24 25.47 -0.29
N VAL A 21 0.05 24.22 -0.71
CA VAL A 21 -1.29 23.70 -0.97
C VAL A 21 -1.86 23.23 0.36
N ALA A 22 -2.78 24.02 0.88
CA ALA A 22 -3.65 23.64 1.97
C ALA A 22 -4.52 22.44 1.55
N GLN A 23 -4.48 21.35 2.32
CA GLN A 23 -5.63 20.44 2.42
C GLN A 23 -6.20 20.57 3.82
N ALA A 24 -7.26 21.36 3.89
CA ALA A 24 -8.08 21.55 5.07
C ALA A 24 -8.85 20.27 5.37
N ILE A 25 -8.79 19.92 6.65
CA ILE A 25 -9.62 18.96 7.37
C ILE A 25 -11.07 19.46 7.34
N TYR A 26 -12.01 18.63 6.87
CA TYR A 26 -13.42 18.74 7.22
C TYR A 26 -13.86 17.40 7.80
N ALA A 27 -14.02 17.36 9.12
CA ALA A 27 -14.77 16.33 9.82
C ALA A 27 -16.04 17.00 10.36
N PRO A 28 -17.25 16.55 10.02
CA PRO A 28 -18.46 17.03 10.67
C PRO A 28 -18.69 16.29 12.00
N ASP A 29 -19.00 17.08 13.01
CA ASP A 29 -19.43 16.72 14.37
C ASP A 29 -20.74 15.88 14.34
N PRO A 30 -20.92 14.84 15.18
CA PRO A 30 -22.14 14.05 15.18
C PRO A 30 -23.17 14.50 16.22
N SER A 31 -24.45 14.28 15.85
CA SER A 31 -25.66 14.06 16.69
C SER A 31 -26.67 15.22 16.86
N PRO A 32 -27.98 14.96 17.15
CA PRO A 32 -28.83 13.82 16.77
C PRO A 32 -30.26 14.18 16.25
N SER A 33 -30.83 13.22 15.51
CA SER A 33 -32.26 12.83 15.43
C SER A 33 -33.31 13.62 14.60
N LYS A 34 -33.95 12.83 13.72
CA LYS A 34 -35.37 12.82 13.26
C LYS A 34 -36.00 14.12 12.71
N SER A 35 -36.27 14.12 11.39
CA SER A 35 -37.61 13.87 10.81
C SER A 35 -37.84 14.51 9.42
N LYS A 36 -38.54 13.75 8.57
CA LYS A 36 -39.40 14.12 7.43
C LYS A 36 -38.79 14.70 6.12
N LEU A 37 -38.97 13.90 5.07
CA LEU A 37 -38.92 14.21 3.63
C LEU A 37 -39.93 15.30 3.23
N VAL A 38 -39.50 16.26 2.39
CA VAL A 38 -40.26 16.89 1.28
C VAL A 38 -39.24 17.41 0.22
N PRO A 39 -39.47 17.25 -1.10
CA PRO A 39 -38.52 17.66 -2.14
C PRO A 39 -38.70 19.13 -2.55
N PHE A 40 -37.60 19.86 -2.73
CA PHE A 40 -37.60 21.20 -3.32
C PHE A 40 -36.88 21.19 -4.66
N ILE A 41 -37.66 21.18 -5.74
CA ILE A 41 -37.19 21.39 -7.11
C ILE A 41 -36.98 22.91 -7.29
N LYS A 42 -35.73 23.35 -7.42
CA LYS A 42 -35.40 24.68 -7.95
C LYS A 42 -34.96 24.56 -9.41
N ARG A 43 -35.87 24.92 -10.31
CA ARG A 43 -35.60 25.32 -11.69
C ARG A 43 -34.67 26.53 -11.68
N LEU A 44 -33.47 26.39 -12.23
CA LEU A 44 -32.68 27.52 -12.70
C LEU A 44 -33.03 27.78 -14.16
N SER A 45 -33.63 28.95 -14.39
CA SER A 45 -33.92 29.53 -15.69
C SER A 45 -32.64 30.17 -16.23
N PHE A 46 -32.14 29.68 -17.37
CA PHE A 46 -31.11 30.38 -18.15
C PHE A 46 -31.81 31.21 -19.24
N LYS A 47 -31.62 32.53 -19.16
CA LYS A 47 -32.00 33.47 -20.22
C LYS A 47 -31.12 33.23 -21.45
N HIS A 48 -31.79 33.08 -22.59
CA HIS A 48 -31.20 33.08 -23.93
C HIS A 48 -30.45 34.39 -24.20
N SER A 49 -29.23 34.28 -24.72
CA SER A 49 -28.59 35.32 -25.52
C SER A 49 -28.34 34.74 -26.91
N THR A 50 -29.04 35.33 -27.87
CA THR A 50 -28.95 35.09 -29.31
C THR A 50 -27.78 35.88 -29.88
N ASP A 51 -26.73 35.20 -30.35
CA ASP A 51 -26.01 35.58 -31.57
C ASP A 51 -24.98 34.50 -31.95
N ILE A 52 -25.35 33.60 -32.88
CA ILE A 52 -24.39 32.78 -33.61
C ILE A 52 -24.75 32.86 -35.09
N ARG A 53 -24.01 33.71 -35.81
CA ARG A 53 -24.06 33.79 -37.27
C ARG A 53 -23.63 32.46 -37.88
N HIS A 54 -24.45 31.98 -38.80
CA HIS A 54 -24.23 30.80 -39.61
C HIS A 54 -23.05 30.99 -40.56
N ASN A 55 -21.99 30.19 -40.40
CA ASN A 55 -21.09 29.85 -41.50
C ASN A 55 -21.38 28.40 -41.89
N PHE A 56 -22.19 28.21 -42.92
CA PHE A 56 -22.34 26.92 -43.60
C PHE A 56 -21.07 26.66 -44.40
N ALA A 57 -20.15 25.88 -43.84
CA ALA A 57 -19.11 25.21 -44.62
C ALA A 57 -19.74 24.00 -45.32
N VAL A 58 -19.69 23.99 -46.64
CA VAL A 58 -20.05 22.85 -47.48
C VAL A 58 -19.07 21.71 -47.17
N PHE A 59 -19.55 20.67 -46.50
CA PHE A 59 -18.79 19.45 -46.25
C PHE A 59 -18.76 18.61 -47.54
N ASP A 60 -17.62 18.66 -48.23
CA ASP A 60 -17.28 17.73 -49.31
C ASP A 60 -17.19 16.30 -48.74
N HIS A 61 -18.10 15.43 -49.16
CA HIS A 61 -18.22 14.03 -48.73
C HIS A 61 -17.28 13.07 -49.50
N SER A 62 -16.33 13.57 -50.29
CA SER A 62 -15.58 12.76 -51.25
C SER A 62 -14.09 12.59 -50.92
N ARG A 63 -13.72 12.36 -49.66
CA ARG A 63 -12.35 11.91 -49.29
C ARG A 63 -12.33 11.16 -47.95
N THR A 64 -12.85 9.94 -47.92
CA THR A 64 -12.51 8.95 -46.89
C THR A 64 -11.07 8.48 -47.13
N ASN A 65 -10.11 9.32 -46.75
CA ASN A 65 -8.76 8.86 -46.48
C ASN A 65 -8.88 7.87 -45.32
N PHE A 66 -8.82 6.57 -45.64
CA PHE A 66 -8.59 5.53 -44.65
C PHE A 66 -7.27 5.90 -43.96
N VAL A 67 -7.39 6.56 -42.81
CA VAL A 67 -6.27 6.78 -41.91
C VAL A 67 -5.81 5.39 -41.56
N ASN A 68 -4.70 4.99 -42.16
CA ASN A 68 -4.04 3.74 -41.92
C ASN A 68 -3.85 3.66 -40.40
N MET A 69 -4.70 2.87 -39.73
CA MET A 69 -4.66 2.74 -38.28
C MET A 69 -3.37 1.99 -37.97
N SER A 70 -2.29 2.75 -37.89
CA SER A 70 -0.96 2.29 -37.50
C SER A 70 -1.14 1.45 -36.26
N GLN A 71 -0.67 0.20 -36.34
CA GLN A 71 -0.77 -0.75 -35.25
C GLN A 71 -0.37 -0.07 -33.94
N PRO A 72 -1.15 -0.27 -32.86
CA PRO A 72 -0.82 0.32 -31.58
C PRO A 72 0.62 -0.05 -31.22
N PRO A 73 1.41 0.90 -30.69
CA PRO A 73 2.82 0.66 -30.38
C PRO A 73 2.93 -0.58 -29.50
N GLN A 74 3.79 -1.52 -29.91
CA GLN A 74 4.03 -2.73 -29.14
C GLN A 74 4.53 -2.36 -27.74
N ALA A 75 3.94 -2.97 -26.72
CA ALA A 75 4.32 -2.74 -25.34
C ALA A 75 5.80 -3.13 -25.12
N PRO A 76 6.57 -2.37 -24.33
CA PRO A 76 7.96 -2.72 -24.03
C PRO A 76 8.08 -4.16 -23.52
N PRO A 77 9.17 -4.90 -23.85
CA PRO A 77 9.39 -6.25 -23.33
C PRO A 77 9.26 -6.32 -21.81
N GLY A 78 8.58 -7.35 -21.32
CA GLY A 78 8.33 -7.54 -19.88
C GLY A 78 7.33 -6.55 -19.28
N SER A 79 6.66 -5.70 -20.06
CA SER A 79 5.57 -4.87 -19.53
C SER A 79 4.22 -5.58 -19.60
N TYR A 80 3.26 -5.09 -18.79
CA TYR A 80 1.86 -5.46 -18.86
C TYR A 80 0.96 -4.21 -18.93
N ASP A 81 -0.15 -4.32 -19.64
CA ASP A 81 -1.23 -3.33 -19.67
C ASP A 81 -2.28 -3.59 -18.55
N PRO A 82 -3.28 -2.71 -18.35
CA PRO A 82 -4.30 -2.92 -17.32
C PRO A 82 -5.10 -4.23 -17.44
N ALA A 83 -5.40 -4.69 -18.65
CA ALA A 83 -6.16 -5.94 -18.85
C ALA A 83 -5.32 -7.16 -18.45
N GLN A 84 -4.05 -7.17 -18.85
CA GLN A 84 -3.07 -8.16 -18.43
C GLN A 84 -2.82 -8.11 -16.92
N ALA A 85 -2.82 -6.92 -16.31
CA ALA A 85 -2.70 -6.77 -14.86
C ALA A 85 -3.82 -7.48 -14.10
N ILE A 86 -5.07 -7.36 -14.58
CA ILE A 86 -6.23 -8.05 -13.99
C ILE A 86 -6.07 -9.57 -14.10
N ALA A 87 -5.68 -10.07 -15.28
CA ALA A 87 -5.47 -11.50 -15.51
C ALA A 87 -4.34 -12.05 -14.63
N LEU A 88 -3.20 -11.37 -14.57
CA LEU A 88 -2.05 -11.74 -13.73
C LEU A 88 -2.41 -11.73 -12.24
N THR A 89 -3.09 -10.69 -11.76
CA THR A 89 -3.55 -10.59 -10.38
C THR A 89 -4.48 -11.75 -10.03
N SER A 90 -5.44 -12.04 -10.91
CA SER A 90 -6.41 -13.12 -10.69
C SER A 90 -5.73 -14.50 -10.67
N ALA A 91 -4.82 -14.75 -11.61
CA ALA A 91 -4.04 -15.99 -11.67
C ALA A 91 -3.12 -16.15 -10.45
N SER A 92 -2.41 -15.10 -10.05
CA SER A 92 -1.57 -15.08 -8.85
C SER A 92 -2.41 -15.40 -7.62
N LYS A 93 -3.55 -14.72 -7.43
CA LYS A 93 -4.44 -14.92 -6.28
C LYS A 93 -4.99 -16.34 -6.19
N ALA A 94 -5.37 -16.93 -7.32
CA ALA A 94 -5.97 -18.25 -7.35
C ALA A 94 -4.97 -19.39 -7.07
N ASN A 95 -3.70 -19.23 -7.49
CA ASN A 95 -2.74 -20.32 -7.55
C ASN A 95 -1.55 -20.18 -6.60
N THR A 96 -1.28 -18.98 -6.08
CA THR A 96 -0.14 -18.73 -5.20
C THR A 96 -0.31 -19.46 -3.87
N LYS A 97 0.75 -20.17 -3.48
CA LYS A 97 0.90 -20.92 -2.23
C LYS A 97 2.16 -20.46 -1.51
N MET A 98 2.32 -20.85 -0.25
CA MET A 98 3.50 -20.49 0.54
C MET A 98 4.85 -20.77 -0.17
N PRO A 99 5.09 -21.93 -0.82
CA PRO A 99 6.33 -22.15 -1.56
C PRO A 99 6.63 -21.08 -2.63
N HIS A 100 5.62 -20.66 -3.39
CA HIS A 100 5.76 -19.58 -4.38
C HIS A 100 6.12 -18.24 -3.74
N LEU A 101 5.51 -17.90 -2.60
CA LEU A 101 5.81 -16.67 -1.86
C LEU A 101 7.25 -16.67 -1.34
N ILE A 102 7.72 -17.82 -0.85
CA ILE A 102 9.08 -17.99 -0.34
C ILE A 102 10.11 -17.89 -1.47
N GLU A 103 9.91 -18.59 -2.60
CA GLU A 103 10.81 -18.44 -3.76
C GLU A 103 10.79 -17.02 -4.32
N THR A 104 9.63 -16.37 -4.32
CA THR A 104 9.51 -14.96 -4.73
C THR A 104 10.30 -14.04 -3.81
N MET A 105 10.16 -14.23 -2.50
CA MET A 105 10.90 -13.45 -1.51
C MET A 105 12.41 -13.68 -1.62
N ASP A 106 12.86 -14.92 -1.74
CA ASP A 106 14.28 -15.27 -1.92
C ASP A 106 14.87 -14.58 -3.16
N TYR A 107 14.14 -14.61 -4.29
CA TYR A 107 14.56 -13.94 -5.53
C TYR A 107 14.62 -12.41 -5.35
N MET A 108 13.60 -11.81 -4.74
CA MET A 108 13.56 -10.36 -4.54
C MET A 108 14.64 -9.88 -3.56
N ILE A 109 14.95 -10.64 -2.51
CA ILE A 109 16.07 -10.35 -1.59
C ILE A 109 17.38 -10.27 -2.38
N GLN A 110 17.70 -11.30 -3.15
CA GLN A 110 18.94 -11.36 -3.93
C GLN A 110 19.03 -10.19 -4.91
N LEU A 111 17.91 -9.91 -5.61
CA LEU A 111 17.84 -8.82 -6.58
C LEU A 111 18.04 -7.45 -5.94
N LEU A 112 17.38 -7.17 -4.81
CA LEU A 112 17.48 -5.87 -4.12
C LEU A 112 18.85 -5.69 -3.47
N GLN A 113 19.42 -6.74 -2.87
CA GLN A 113 20.78 -6.71 -2.32
C GLN A 113 21.84 -6.46 -3.39
N ALA A 114 21.77 -7.16 -4.52
CA ALA A 114 22.69 -6.97 -5.64
C ALA A 114 22.67 -5.54 -6.20
N ASN A 115 21.56 -4.81 -6.00
CA ASN A 115 21.40 -3.43 -6.44
C ASN A 115 21.50 -2.41 -5.29
N SER A 116 21.96 -2.82 -4.11
CA SER A 116 22.08 -1.96 -2.92
C SER A 116 20.79 -1.18 -2.63
N VAL A 117 19.67 -1.88 -2.58
CA VAL A 117 18.37 -1.32 -2.17
C VAL A 117 18.04 -1.87 -0.79
N SER A 118 17.85 -0.98 0.20
CA SER A 118 17.35 -1.40 1.51
C SER A 118 15.89 -1.80 1.40
N PHE A 119 15.49 -2.83 2.13
CA PHE A 119 14.12 -3.33 2.10
C PHE A 119 13.72 -4.00 3.40
N ALA A 120 12.41 -4.12 3.63
CA ALA A 120 11.85 -4.93 4.69
C ALA A 120 10.49 -5.50 4.26
N LEU A 121 10.24 -6.74 4.64
CA LEU A 121 8.97 -7.43 4.44
C LEU A 121 7.87 -6.78 5.28
N MET A 122 6.71 -6.59 4.67
CA MET A 122 5.50 -6.09 5.33
C MET A 122 4.26 -6.85 4.85
N GLY A 123 3.07 -6.35 5.20
CA GLY A 123 1.82 -6.85 4.65
C GLY A 123 1.47 -8.28 5.04
N GLY A 124 0.86 -9.03 4.12
CA GLY A 124 0.27 -10.35 4.41
C GLY A 124 1.30 -11.42 4.75
N LEU A 125 2.39 -11.50 3.97
CA LEU A 125 3.45 -12.48 4.20
C LEU A 125 4.22 -12.19 5.50
N ALA A 126 4.46 -10.91 5.85
CA ALA A 126 5.02 -10.55 7.16
C ALA A 126 4.18 -11.10 8.33
N MET A 127 2.85 -11.01 8.22
CA MET A 127 1.95 -11.56 9.23
C MET A 127 2.02 -13.08 9.30
N ALA A 128 2.10 -13.76 8.15
CA ALA A 128 2.20 -15.20 8.08
C ALA A 128 3.53 -15.71 8.70
N VAL A 129 4.67 -15.08 8.41
CA VAL A 129 5.96 -15.48 9.03
C VAL A 129 6.00 -15.19 10.53
N LEU A 130 5.22 -14.22 11.01
CA LEU A 130 4.99 -14.00 12.45
C LEU A 130 4.00 -15.00 13.05
N GLY A 131 3.48 -15.97 12.30
CA GLY A 131 2.59 -17.04 12.77
C GLY A 131 1.10 -16.72 12.71
N SER A 132 0.67 -15.77 11.87
CA SER A 132 -0.74 -15.59 11.56
C SER A 132 -1.23 -16.70 10.62
N ASN A 133 -2.46 -17.17 10.83
CA ASN A 133 -3.13 -18.14 9.95
C ASN A 133 -3.75 -17.49 8.70
N ARG A 134 -3.46 -16.21 8.45
CA ARG A 134 -3.99 -15.48 7.30
C ARG A 134 -3.38 -16.00 6.00
N ASN A 135 -4.24 -16.26 5.00
CA ASN A 135 -3.79 -16.46 3.63
C ASN A 135 -3.40 -15.13 2.98
N THR A 136 -2.30 -15.13 2.25
CA THR A 136 -1.79 -14.05 1.40
C THR A 136 -1.35 -14.66 0.08
N HIS A 137 -1.37 -13.86 -0.98
CA HIS A 137 -1.09 -14.33 -2.34
C HIS A 137 -0.10 -13.42 -3.07
N ASP A 138 0.58 -12.58 -2.30
CA ASP A 138 1.45 -11.50 -2.72
C ASP A 138 2.56 -11.27 -1.69
N VAL A 139 3.62 -10.61 -2.14
CA VAL A 139 4.74 -10.19 -1.30
C VAL A 139 4.77 -8.67 -1.26
N ASP A 140 4.63 -8.08 -0.07
CA ASP A 140 4.74 -6.63 0.13
C ASP A 140 6.11 -6.27 0.70
N LEU A 141 6.85 -5.38 0.04
CA LEU A 141 8.17 -4.93 0.49
C LEU A 141 8.21 -3.41 0.58
N ALA A 142 8.51 -2.88 1.76
CA ALA A 142 8.97 -1.49 1.87
C ALA A 142 10.38 -1.39 1.28
N VAL A 143 10.65 -0.39 0.44
CA VAL A 143 11.96 -0.22 -0.23
C VAL A 143 12.51 1.20 -0.06
N GLY A 144 13.81 1.30 0.27
CA GLY A 144 14.53 2.57 0.47
C GLY A 144 15.21 3.07 -0.80
N CYS A 145 14.46 3.17 -1.90
CA CYS A 145 14.94 3.81 -3.13
C CYS A 145 13.77 4.48 -3.89
N ASN A 146 14.07 5.14 -5.00
CA ASN A 146 13.06 5.81 -5.82
C ASN A 146 12.49 4.91 -6.94
N MET A 147 11.37 5.32 -7.53
CA MET A 147 10.69 4.61 -8.62
C MET A 147 11.58 4.38 -9.85
N GLU A 148 12.49 5.32 -10.16
CA GLU A 148 13.37 5.21 -11.32
C GLU A 148 14.35 4.05 -11.18
N LYS A 149 15.02 3.93 -10.02
CA LYS A 149 15.90 2.80 -9.71
C LYS A 149 15.15 1.47 -9.80
N LEU A 150 13.93 1.39 -9.27
CA LEU A 150 13.11 0.18 -9.37
C LEU A 150 12.78 -0.18 -10.83
N LYS A 151 12.42 0.80 -11.66
CA LYS A 151 12.14 0.59 -13.08
C LYS A 151 13.37 0.07 -13.83
N GLN A 152 14.56 0.59 -13.52
CA GLN A 152 15.82 0.11 -14.10
C GLN A 152 16.07 -1.35 -13.72
N ILE A 153 15.98 -1.69 -12.43
CA ILE A 153 16.13 -3.06 -11.92
C ILE A 153 15.15 -4.03 -12.61
N ALA A 154 13.86 -3.66 -12.65
CA ALA A 154 12.82 -4.50 -13.25
C ALA A 154 13.02 -4.69 -14.77
N THR A 155 13.43 -3.64 -15.48
CA THR A 155 13.69 -3.70 -16.93
C THR A 155 14.88 -4.59 -17.26
N ALA A 156 15.97 -4.50 -16.47
CA ALA A 156 17.13 -5.37 -16.62
C ALA A 156 16.79 -6.86 -16.42
N ASN A 157 15.71 -7.15 -15.69
CA ASN A 157 15.28 -8.51 -15.31
C ASN A 157 13.96 -8.94 -15.98
N HIS A 158 13.62 -8.37 -17.15
CA HIS A 158 12.34 -8.59 -17.83
C HIS A 158 12.02 -10.05 -18.19
N HIS A 159 13.01 -10.94 -18.22
CA HIS A 159 12.82 -12.37 -18.46
C HIS A 159 12.13 -13.08 -17.26
N ARG A 160 12.28 -12.53 -16.04
CA ARG A 160 11.69 -13.03 -14.79
C ARG A 160 10.71 -12.06 -14.14
N ILE A 161 10.66 -10.81 -14.58
CA ILE A 161 9.79 -9.78 -14.01
C ILE A 161 8.87 -9.21 -15.07
N ARG A 162 7.58 -9.15 -14.75
CA ARG A 162 6.58 -8.33 -15.46
C ARG A 162 6.30 -7.06 -14.69
N ARG A 163 6.24 -5.93 -15.39
CA ARG A 163 6.07 -4.59 -14.80
C ARG A 163 4.94 -3.81 -15.49
N PRO A 164 4.31 -2.84 -14.84
CA PRO A 164 3.28 -2.01 -15.48
C PRO A 164 3.91 -1.17 -16.60
N ALA A 165 3.18 -1.01 -17.71
CA ALA A 165 3.54 -0.10 -18.79
C ALA A 165 3.27 1.38 -18.45
N GLY A 166 2.31 1.64 -17.56
CA GLY A 166 1.83 2.97 -17.22
C GLY A 166 2.58 3.68 -16.08
N PRO A 167 2.19 4.93 -15.77
CA PRO A 167 2.68 5.66 -14.60
C PRO A 167 2.24 4.96 -13.31
N MET A 168 3.08 5.05 -12.28
CA MET A 168 2.85 4.45 -10.97
C MET A 168 3.18 5.48 -9.90
N SER A 169 2.42 5.48 -8.80
CA SER A 169 2.63 6.37 -7.66
C SER A 169 2.64 5.57 -6.36
N GLY A 170 3.70 5.71 -5.57
CA GLY A 170 3.86 5.11 -4.23
C GLY A 170 4.09 3.59 -4.19
N VAL A 171 3.48 2.82 -5.10
CA VAL A 171 3.62 1.36 -5.18
C VAL A 171 4.01 0.94 -6.58
N TYR A 172 5.00 0.06 -6.69
CA TYR A 172 5.40 -0.57 -7.93
C TYR A 172 5.07 -2.06 -7.89
N ARG A 173 3.90 -2.39 -8.41
CA ARG A 173 3.42 -3.77 -8.54
C ARG A 173 4.18 -4.47 -9.65
N LEU A 174 4.75 -5.62 -9.33
CA LEU A 174 5.47 -6.49 -10.25
C LEU A 174 4.82 -7.88 -10.22
N PHE A 175 5.07 -8.66 -11.26
CA PHE A 175 4.88 -10.11 -11.20
C PHE A 175 6.20 -10.82 -11.44
N VAL A 176 6.58 -11.70 -10.54
CA VAL A 176 7.84 -12.44 -10.59
C VAL A 176 7.56 -13.87 -10.98
N LYS A 177 8.28 -14.38 -11.98
CA LYS A 177 8.19 -15.78 -12.40
C LYS A 177 9.01 -16.65 -11.44
N VAL A 178 8.33 -17.52 -10.71
CA VAL A 178 8.91 -18.48 -9.75
C VAL A 178 8.44 -19.90 -10.03
N GLY A 179 8.97 -20.87 -9.30
CA GLY A 179 8.67 -22.29 -9.50
C GLY A 179 9.47 -22.94 -10.62
N ARG A 180 9.25 -24.25 -10.79
CA ARG A 180 9.93 -25.10 -11.77
C ARG A 180 8.92 -25.91 -12.58
N GLU A 181 9.26 -26.22 -13.82
CA GLU A 181 8.41 -27.08 -14.66
C GLU A 181 8.38 -28.49 -14.08
N GLY A 182 7.17 -29.05 -13.95
CA GLY A 182 6.96 -30.39 -13.37
C GLY A 182 7.04 -30.49 -11.85
N ASP A 183 7.33 -29.41 -11.12
CA ASP A 183 7.35 -29.42 -9.64
C ASP A 183 5.91 -29.35 -9.09
N PRO A 184 5.40 -30.39 -8.40
CA PRO A 184 4.04 -30.40 -7.88
C PRO A 184 3.84 -29.50 -6.65
N ILE A 185 4.92 -29.11 -5.95
CA ILE A 185 4.88 -28.28 -4.75
C ILE A 185 4.91 -26.80 -5.15
N CYS A 186 5.78 -26.44 -6.09
CA CYS A 186 5.98 -25.08 -6.56
C CYS A 186 6.06 -25.03 -8.10
N PRO A 187 4.93 -25.26 -8.81
CA PRO A 187 4.90 -25.16 -10.26
C PRO A 187 5.19 -23.73 -10.74
N VAL A 188 5.53 -23.59 -12.02
CA VAL A 188 5.81 -22.26 -12.59
C VAL A 188 4.60 -21.34 -12.48
N LEU A 189 4.78 -20.18 -11.85
CA LEU A 189 3.73 -19.18 -11.66
C LEU A 189 4.31 -17.74 -11.69
N TRP A 190 3.46 -16.78 -12.06
CA TRP A 190 3.70 -15.36 -11.86
C TRP A 190 3.11 -14.92 -10.53
N THR A 191 3.95 -14.64 -9.54
CA THR A 191 3.53 -14.19 -8.21
C THR A 191 3.61 -12.67 -8.10
N GLN A 192 2.58 -12.06 -7.54
CA GLN A 192 2.51 -10.61 -7.33
C GLN A 192 3.50 -10.15 -6.24
N VAL A 193 4.21 -9.07 -6.52
CA VAL A 193 5.07 -8.36 -5.57
C VAL A 193 4.72 -6.88 -5.59
N ASP A 194 4.42 -6.30 -4.45
CA ASP A 194 4.21 -4.86 -4.30
C ASP A 194 5.46 -4.24 -3.64
N LEU A 195 6.21 -3.46 -4.41
CA LEU A 195 7.32 -2.66 -3.89
C LEU A 195 6.79 -1.28 -3.48
N ILE A 196 6.76 -1.02 -2.18
CA ILE A 196 6.14 0.14 -1.57
C ILE A 196 7.24 1.15 -1.25
N LEU A 197 7.18 2.31 -1.90
CA LEU A 197 8.14 3.40 -1.72
C LEU A 197 7.94 4.08 -0.36
N GLN A 198 9.00 4.71 0.13
CA GLN A 198 8.97 5.55 1.32
C GLN A 198 7.78 6.52 1.36
N GLY A 199 7.17 6.67 2.54
CA GLY A 199 6.00 7.52 2.76
C GLY A 199 4.68 6.97 2.23
N SER A 200 4.69 5.86 1.49
CA SER A 200 3.49 5.22 0.96
C SER A 200 3.06 4.06 1.82
N LEU A 201 1.76 3.97 2.14
CA LEU A 201 1.16 2.83 2.87
C LEU A 201 1.86 2.45 4.20
N GLY A 202 2.50 3.42 4.86
CA GLY A 202 3.23 3.20 6.10
C GLY A 202 4.65 2.65 5.94
N ALA A 203 5.18 2.60 4.72
CA ALA A 203 6.59 2.29 4.49
C ALA A 203 7.50 3.41 5.06
N PRO A 204 8.52 3.07 5.86
CA PRO A 204 9.50 4.01 6.38
C PRO A 204 10.45 4.53 5.29
N ASP A 205 11.16 5.61 5.59
CA ASP A 205 12.20 6.16 4.72
C ASP A 205 13.41 5.21 4.57
N ASP A 206 13.83 4.60 5.68
CA ASP A 206 14.82 3.52 5.66
C ASP A 206 14.23 2.23 6.27
N PRO A 207 13.70 1.32 5.44
CA PRO A 207 13.14 0.05 5.88
C PRO A 207 14.10 -0.81 6.69
N GLN A 208 15.40 -0.74 6.43
CA GLN A 208 16.38 -1.58 7.10
C GLN A 208 16.57 -1.14 8.55
N SER A 209 16.65 0.16 8.83
CA SER A 209 16.83 0.71 10.19
C SER A 209 15.70 0.38 11.17
N VAL A 210 14.50 0.11 10.65
CA VAL A 210 13.30 -0.19 11.45
C VAL A 210 12.81 -1.62 11.25
N SER A 211 13.68 -2.49 10.75
CA SER A 211 13.41 -3.91 10.59
C SER A 211 13.93 -4.73 11.76
N GLN A 212 13.34 -5.92 11.93
CA GLN A 212 13.83 -6.99 12.77
C GLN A 212 13.97 -8.25 11.92
N THR A 213 15.03 -9.03 12.14
CA THR A 213 15.19 -10.31 11.45
C THR A 213 14.31 -11.36 12.10
N ILE A 214 13.38 -11.92 11.33
CA ILE A 214 12.53 -13.03 11.76
C ILE A 214 13.05 -14.32 11.14
N SER A 215 13.30 -15.30 12.00
CA SER A 215 13.66 -16.66 11.62
C SER A 215 12.43 -17.55 11.62
N PHE A 216 12.21 -18.31 10.56
CA PHE A 216 11.13 -19.29 10.46
C PHE A 216 11.55 -20.46 9.57
N THR A 217 10.83 -21.58 9.67
CA THR A 217 11.19 -22.82 8.96
C THR A 217 10.18 -23.11 7.86
N VAL A 218 10.69 -23.44 6.66
CA VAL A 218 9.90 -23.91 5.52
C VAL A 218 10.41 -25.29 5.15
N GLY A 219 9.61 -26.33 5.42
CA GLY A 219 10.08 -27.71 5.32
C GLY A 219 11.22 -27.98 6.30
N SER A 220 12.41 -28.27 5.79
CA SER A 220 13.63 -28.47 6.57
C SER A 220 14.59 -27.27 6.57
N VAL A 221 14.25 -26.18 5.86
CA VAL A 221 15.13 -25.04 5.66
C VAL A 221 14.73 -23.89 6.57
N GLN A 222 15.69 -23.39 7.35
CA GLN A 222 15.52 -22.15 8.11
C GLN A 222 15.74 -20.94 7.19
N LYS A 223 14.82 -19.99 7.26
CA LYS A 223 14.82 -18.74 6.49
C LYS A 223 14.88 -17.55 7.44
N HIS A 224 15.53 -16.48 6.99
CA HIS A 224 15.71 -15.24 7.75
C HIS A 224 15.31 -14.06 6.89
N TYR A 225 14.23 -13.36 7.25
CA TYR A 225 13.78 -12.18 6.52
C TYR A 225 13.82 -10.93 7.39
N PRO A 226 14.28 -9.78 6.87
CA PRO A 226 14.05 -8.51 7.52
C PRO A 226 12.55 -8.19 7.42
N VAL A 227 11.87 -8.09 8.54
CA VAL A 227 10.45 -7.73 8.64
C VAL A 227 10.36 -6.39 9.35
N LEU A 228 9.47 -5.49 8.92
CA LEU A 228 9.25 -4.24 9.66
C LEU A 228 8.94 -4.54 11.13
N ASN A 229 9.44 -3.71 12.04
CA ASN A 229 9.18 -3.89 13.46
C ASN A 229 7.68 -3.72 13.80
N LEU A 230 7.29 -4.16 14.99
CA LEU A 230 5.89 -4.16 15.42
C LEU A 230 5.25 -2.77 15.42
N SER A 231 6.01 -1.69 15.67
CA SER A 231 5.48 -0.32 15.66
C SER A 231 4.99 0.05 14.25
N TYR A 232 5.82 -0.16 13.22
CA TYR A 232 5.45 0.11 11.82
C TYR A 232 4.38 -0.84 11.28
N MET A 233 4.44 -2.12 11.64
CA MET A 233 3.39 -3.08 11.28
C MET A 233 2.03 -2.68 11.87
N MET A 234 2.00 -2.31 13.15
CA MET A 234 0.76 -1.87 13.79
C MET A 234 0.27 -0.53 13.23
N ALA A 235 1.17 0.44 13.03
CA ALA A 235 0.83 1.76 12.49
C ALA A 235 0.21 1.65 11.08
N SER A 236 0.83 0.88 10.18
CA SER A 236 0.31 0.67 8.82
C SER A 236 -1.06 -0.01 8.83
N LYS A 237 -1.28 -1.00 9.69
CA LYS A 237 -2.58 -1.69 9.82
C LYS A 237 -3.67 -0.82 10.42
N LEU A 238 -3.38 -0.04 11.45
CA LEU A 238 -4.31 0.93 12.01
C LEU A 238 -4.70 2.00 10.99
N ALA A 239 -3.75 2.51 10.21
CA ALA A 239 -4.01 3.48 9.15
C ALA A 239 -4.87 2.87 8.03
N ALA A 240 -4.53 1.66 7.57
CA ALA A 240 -5.32 0.94 6.58
C ALA A 240 -6.75 0.70 7.06
N HIS A 241 -6.92 0.18 8.28
CA HIS A 241 -8.23 -0.04 8.88
C HIS A 241 -9.03 1.27 8.99
N SER A 242 -8.40 2.35 9.45
CA SER A 242 -9.07 3.66 9.57
C SER A 242 -9.49 4.24 8.22
N GLY A 243 -8.75 3.97 7.14
CA GLY A 243 -9.05 4.49 5.81
C GLY A 243 -10.10 3.69 5.03
N ARG A 244 -10.10 2.35 5.14
CA ARG A 244 -10.94 1.46 4.32
C ARG A 244 -11.86 0.53 5.11
N GLY A 245 -11.67 0.38 6.42
CA GLY A 245 -12.60 -0.36 7.29
C GLY A 245 -12.65 -1.87 7.04
N GLU A 246 -11.68 -2.44 6.34
CA GLU A 246 -11.70 -3.84 5.95
C GLU A 246 -11.57 -4.78 7.16
N THR A 247 -12.30 -5.90 7.11
CA THR A 247 -12.25 -6.95 8.15
C THR A 247 -10.88 -7.63 8.20
N ALA A 248 -10.17 -7.73 7.08
CA ALA A 248 -8.82 -8.29 7.05
C ALA A 248 -7.84 -7.49 7.93
N ASP A 249 -7.86 -6.16 7.83
CA ASP A 249 -7.01 -5.30 8.66
C ASP A 249 -7.39 -5.40 10.15
N MET A 250 -8.68 -5.51 10.47
CA MET A 250 -9.13 -5.73 11.85
C MET A 250 -8.59 -7.04 12.42
N ASN A 251 -8.66 -8.14 11.66
CA ASN A 251 -8.16 -9.44 12.08
C ASN A 251 -6.65 -9.41 12.31
N ASP A 252 -5.90 -8.72 11.44
CA ASP A 252 -4.46 -8.55 11.61
C ASP A 252 -4.12 -7.76 12.88
N ILE A 253 -4.83 -6.67 13.16
CA ILE A 253 -4.63 -5.88 14.38
C ILE A 253 -4.94 -6.73 15.62
N LEU A 254 -6.03 -7.50 15.61
CA LEU A 254 -6.38 -8.40 16.71
C LEU A 254 -5.32 -9.49 16.93
N PHE A 255 -4.79 -10.08 15.85
CA PHE A 255 -3.69 -11.03 15.93
C PHE A 255 -2.47 -10.41 16.62
N LEU A 256 -2.05 -9.21 16.18
CA LEU A 256 -0.90 -8.52 16.76
C LEU A 256 -1.13 -8.21 18.24
N ILE A 257 -2.32 -7.71 18.61
CA ILE A 257 -2.69 -7.47 20.02
C ILE A 257 -2.68 -8.77 20.83
N GLN A 258 -3.16 -9.87 20.26
CA GLN A 258 -3.22 -11.14 20.97
C GLN A 258 -1.83 -11.66 21.28
N LYS A 259 -0.93 -11.63 20.29
CA LYS A 259 0.40 -12.24 20.33
C LYS A 259 1.47 -11.34 20.94
N TYR A 260 1.41 -10.03 20.72
CA TYR A 260 2.46 -9.06 21.07
C TYR A 260 1.95 -7.92 21.96
N ALA A 261 1.00 -8.22 22.86
CA ALA A 261 0.33 -7.20 23.69
C ALA A 261 1.32 -6.31 24.45
N GLN A 262 2.35 -6.90 25.07
CA GLN A 262 3.31 -6.18 25.90
C GLN A 262 4.17 -5.22 25.05
N GLN A 263 4.74 -5.72 23.95
CA GLN A 263 5.58 -4.92 23.05
C GLN A 263 4.78 -3.79 22.40
N LEU A 264 3.52 -4.06 22.02
CA LEU A 264 2.63 -3.04 21.47
C LEU A 264 2.24 -1.99 22.51
N TYR A 265 2.01 -2.40 23.75
CA TYR A 265 1.78 -1.47 24.85
C TYR A 265 2.96 -0.51 24.96
N GLU A 266 4.20 -0.99 24.96
CA GLU A 266 5.41 -0.15 25.08
C GLU A 266 5.53 0.91 23.97
N VAL A 267 5.13 0.57 22.73
CA VAL A 267 5.21 1.51 21.59
C VAL A 267 3.92 2.31 21.34
N ARG A 268 2.85 2.09 22.11
CA ARG A 268 1.50 2.65 21.82
C ARG A 268 1.45 4.17 21.67
N VAL A 269 2.33 4.89 22.37
CA VAL A 269 2.41 6.36 22.32
C VAL A 269 2.91 6.88 20.97
N GLN A 270 3.64 6.05 20.22
CA GLN A 270 4.10 6.36 18.86
C GLN A 270 2.99 6.13 17.82
N LEU A 271 1.94 5.37 18.17
CA LEU A 271 0.83 5.05 17.27
C LEU A 271 -0.20 6.19 17.24
N ASN A 272 -0.71 6.50 16.05
CA ASN A 272 -1.70 7.55 15.85
C ASN A 272 -2.97 7.33 16.72
N GLN A 273 -3.26 8.28 17.63
CA GLN A 273 -4.39 8.21 18.56
C GLN A 273 -5.74 8.07 17.85
N ARG A 274 -5.94 8.80 16.73
CA ARG A 274 -7.21 8.76 15.99
C ARG A 274 -7.45 7.39 15.37
N HIS A 275 -6.43 6.78 14.77
CA HIS A 275 -6.56 5.44 14.19
C HIS A 275 -6.79 4.38 15.26
N ARG A 276 -6.12 4.49 16.42
CA ARG A 276 -6.37 3.62 17.58
C ARG A 276 -7.82 3.71 18.06
N GLN A 277 -8.36 4.92 18.21
CA GLN A 277 -9.74 5.13 18.60
C GLN A 277 -10.72 4.56 17.57
N ALA A 278 -10.48 4.84 16.28
CA ALA A 278 -11.31 4.35 15.18
C ALA A 278 -11.42 2.82 15.19
N PHE A 279 -10.29 2.12 15.36
CA PHE A 279 -10.27 0.66 15.49
C PHE A 279 -11.08 0.16 16.69
N ILE A 280 -10.91 0.75 17.88
CA ILE A 280 -11.66 0.35 19.08
C ILE A 280 -13.17 0.54 18.89
N ASN A 281 -13.58 1.66 18.29
CA ASN A 281 -14.99 1.93 18.00
C ASN A 281 -15.57 0.88 17.04
N ALA A 282 -14.84 0.57 15.96
CA ALA A 282 -15.25 -0.47 15.00
C ALA A 282 -15.29 -1.86 15.65
N LEU A 283 -14.36 -2.16 16.55
CA LEU A 283 -14.31 -3.43 17.27
C LEU A 283 -15.54 -3.60 18.18
N ILE A 284 -15.91 -2.56 18.94
CA ILE A 284 -17.10 -2.57 19.81
C ILE A 284 -18.38 -2.82 18.99
N GLN A 285 -18.46 -2.28 17.78
CA GLN A 285 -19.61 -2.51 16.89
C GLN A 285 -19.67 -3.93 16.34
N LYS A 286 -18.52 -4.59 16.14
CA LYS A 286 -18.44 -5.92 15.52
C LYS A 286 -18.46 -7.10 16.49
N THR A 287 -18.13 -6.89 17.77
CA THR A 287 -18.12 -7.97 18.76
C THR A 287 -18.68 -7.54 20.11
N SER A 288 -19.42 -8.44 20.74
CA SER A 288 -19.88 -8.27 22.14
C SER A 288 -18.89 -8.86 23.15
N ASN A 289 -17.73 -9.38 22.70
CA ASN A 289 -16.74 -9.97 23.58
C ASN A 289 -15.98 -8.89 24.36
N SER A 290 -16.44 -8.62 25.58
CA SER A 290 -15.87 -7.61 26.48
C SER A 290 -14.39 -7.85 26.83
N GLY A 291 -13.94 -9.11 26.86
CA GLY A 291 -12.56 -9.48 27.12
C GLY A 291 -11.61 -9.03 26.00
N ILE A 292 -12.01 -9.27 24.74
CA ILE A 292 -11.25 -8.81 23.56
C ILE A 292 -11.19 -7.28 23.52
N ILE A 293 -12.33 -6.61 23.75
CA ILE A 293 -12.40 -5.15 23.76
C ILE A 293 -11.50 -4.57 24.87
N LYS A 294 -11.58 -5.10 26.09
CA LYS A 294 -10.78 -4.64 27.23
C LYS A 294 -9.28 -4.81 26.97
N LYS A 295 -8.88 -5.98 26.44
CA LYS A 295 -7.48 -6.24 26.09
C LYS A 295 -6.99 -5.28 25.00
N ALA A 296 -7.78 -5.05 23.96
CA ALA A 296 -7.43 -4.13 22.88
C ALA A 296 -7.31 -2.68 23.38
N LYS A 297 -8.28 -2.19 24.17
CA LYS A 297 -8.23 -0.87 24.80
C LYS A 297 -6.98 -0.68 25.64
N PHE A 298 -6.67 -1.64 26.52
CA PHE A 298 -5.47 -1.60 27.36
C PHE A 298 -4.19 -1.56 26.52
N THR A 299 -4.05 -2.52 25.60
CA THR A 299 -2.86 -2.67 24.73
C THR A 299 -2.61 -1.40 23.93
N LEU A 300 -3.67 -0.84 23.35
CA LEU A 300 -3.59 0.37 22.52
C LEU A 300 -3.65 1.65 23.35
N GLY A 301 -3.84 1.63 24.66
CA GLY A 301 -3.95 2.85 25.47
C GLY A 301 -5.12 3.76 25.06
N VAL A 302 -6.29 3.16 24.80
CA VAL A 302 -7.54 3.87 24.49
C VAL A 302 -8.47 3.75 25.70
N VAL A 303 -8.94 4.88 26.22
CA VAL A 303 -9.85 4.96 27.38
C VAL A 303 -11.29 4.93 26.91
#